data_AF-A0A2V9Z9D3-F1
#
_entry.id   AF-A0A2V9Z9D3-F1
#
_cell.length_a   1.000
_cell.length_b   1.000
_cell.length_c   1.000
_cell.angle_alpha   90.00
_cell.angle_beta   90.00
_cell.angle_gamma   90.00
#
_symmetry.space_group_name_H-M   'P 1'
#
loop_
_entity.id
_entity.type
_entity.pdbx_description
1 polymer ?
#
loop_
_entity_poly.entity_id
_entity_poly.type
_entity_poly.pdbx_seq_one_letter_code
_entity_poly.pdbx_strand_id
1 'polypeptide(L)' 'MEYEERDIKQHPMAVRDLVYKYGSRSTPTTVIDEEVVVGFNPERLDQLLAD' A
#
# COMPACT_ATOMS: atom_id res chain seq x y z
N MET A 1 -5.39 14.04 5.60
CA MET A 1 -5.55 12.61 5.29
C MET A 1 -5.01 11.81 6.46
N GLU A 2 -5.82 10.90 6.99
CA GLU A 2 -5.34 9.90 7.95
C GLU A 2 -4.71 8.74 7.20
N TYR A 3 -3.64 8.15 7.74
CA TYR A 3 -3.01 6.97 7.17
C TYR A 3 -2.49 6.05 8.28
N GLU A 4 -2.28 4.78 7.95
CA GLU A 4 -1.66 3.78 8.82
C GLU A 4 -0.41 3.22 8.14
N GLU A 5 0.71 3.16 8.86
CA GLU A 5 1.92 2.48 8.40
C GLU A 5 1.97 1.05 8.95
N ARG A 6 2.15 0.07 8.06
CA ARG A 6 2.23 -1.34 8.42
C ARG A 6 3.57 -1.95 7.97
N ASP A 7 4.56 -1.92 8.85
CA ASP A 7 5.86 -2.56 8.62
C ASP A 7 5.72 -4.10 8.64
N ILE A 8 6.08 -4.76 7.54
CA ILE A 8 6.10 -6.22 7.41
C ILE A 8 7.07 -6.93 8.36
N LYS A 9 8.05 -6.22 8.92
CA LYS A 9 8.99 -6.75 9.91
C LYS A 9 8.43 -6.74 11.33
N GLN A 10 7.54 -5.79 11.63
CA GLN A 10 6.98 -5.60 12.97
C GLN A 10 5.56 -6.14 13.11
N HIS A 11 4.81 -6.20 12.02
CA HIS A 11 3.41 -6.60 11.99
C HIS A 11 3.25 -7.91 11.19
N PRO A 12 3.19 -9.09 11.83
CA PRO A 12 3.11 -10.37 11.14
C PRO A 12 1.93 -10.48 10.15
N MET A 13 0.82 -9.81 10.46
CA MET A 13 -0.36 -9.77 9.60
C MET A 13 -0.17 -8.90 8.35
N ALA A 14 0.78 -7.96 8.34
CA ALA A 14 1.02 -7.10 7.19
C ALA A 14 1.51 -7.88 5.97
N VAL A 15 2.35 -8.91 6.16
CA VAL A 15 2.78 -9.79 5.06
C VAL A 15 1.60 -10.57 4.48
N ARG A 16 0.73 -11.08 5.36
CA ARG A 16 -0.47 -11.82 4.92
C ARG A 16 -1.39 -10.91 4.12
N ASP A 17 -1.66 -9.70 4.59
CA ASP A 17 -2.52 -8.76 3.89
C ASP A 17 -1.89 -8.30 2.57
N LEU A 18 -0.59 -8.00 2.57
CA LEU A 18 0.15 -7.64 1.36
C LEU A 18 -0.05 -8.68 0.24
N VAL A 19 0.11 -9.96 0.55
CA VAL A 19 0.02 -11.07 -0.42
C VAL A 19 -1.40 -11.44 -0.77
N TYR A 20 -2.25 -11.66 0.24
CA TYR A 20 -3.56 -12.28 0.03
C TYR A 20 -4.70 -11.27 -0.11
N LYS A 21 -4.58 -10.09 0.50
CA LYS A 21 -5.61 -9.03 0.39
C LYS A 21 -5.30 -8.09 -0.77
N TYR A 22 -4.05 -7.66 -0.91
CA TYR A 22 -3.64 -6.65 -1.90
C TYR A 22 -2.94 -7.24 -3.13
N GLY A 23 -2.70 -8.55 -3.17
CA GLY A 23 -2.09 -9.23 -4.32
C GLY A 23 -0.64 -8.82 -4.62
N SER A 24 0.01 -8.09 -3.71
CA SER A 24 1.38 -7.61 -3.86
C SER A 24 2.37 -8.56 -3.19
N ARG A 25 3.62 -8.57 -3.66
CA ARG A 25 4.72 -9.33 -3.06
C ARG A 25 5.94 -8.47 -2.76
N SER A 26 5.80 -7.16 -2.91
CA SER A 26 6.90 -6.21 -2.81
C SER A 26 6.49 -5.02 -1.95
N THR A 27 7.46 -4.52 -1.19
CA THR A 27 7.36 -3.23 -0.51
C THR A 27 8.13 -2.16 -1.31
N PRO A 28 7.70 -0.89 -1.29
CA PRO A 28 6.46 -0.41 -0.68
C PRO A 28 5.21 -0.83 -1.48
N THR A 29 4.07 -0.91 -0.81
CA THR A 29 2.74 -1.00 -1.44
C THR A 29 1.83 -0.03 -0.69
N THR A 30 1.23 0.90 -1.42
CA THR A 30 0.32 1.91 -0.88
C THR A 30 -1.10 1.56 -1.31
N VAL A 31 -2.04 1.64 -0.39
CA VAL A 31 -3.46 1.44 -0.66
C VAL A 31 -4.17 2.75 -0.39
N ILE A 32 -4.82 3.31 -1.42
CA ILE A 32 -5.59 4.55 -1.33
C ILE A 32 -7.00 4.17 -1.76
N ASP A 33 -7.97 4.29 -0.85
CA ASP A 33 -9.32 3.73 -1.02
C ASP A 33 -9.29 2.25 -1.44
N GLU A 34 -9.73 1.92 -2.66
CA GLU A 34 -9.72 0.56 -3.22
C GLU A 34 -8.53 0.31 -4.17
N GLU A 35 -7.68 1.32 -4.39
CA GLU A 35 -6.59 1.29 -5.35
C GLU A 35 -5.28 0.82 -4.70
N VAL A 36 -4.66 -0.21 -5.29
CA VAL A 36 -3.37 -0.76 -4.84
C VAL A 36 -2.25 -0.27 -5.75
N VAL A 37 -1.31 0.49 -5.20
CA VAL A 37 -0.10 0.97 -5.89
C VAL A 37 1.10 0.18 -5.37
N VAL A 38 1.66 -0.68 -6.23
CA VAL A 38 2.87 -1.46 -5.90
C VAL A 38 4.12 -0.71 -6.33
N GLY A 39 5.10 -0.62 -5.43
CA GLY A 39 6.33 0.15 -5.64
C GLY A 39 6.11 1.64 -5.43
N PHE A 40 6.99 2.45 -6.01
CA PHE A 40 6.90 3.91 -5.94
C PHE A 40 6.56 4.46 -7.33
N ASN A 41 5.33 4.96 -7.48
CA ASN A 41 4.84 5.61 -8.70
C ASN A 41 4.26 7.00 -8.35
N PRO A 42 5.08 8.07 -8.42
CA PRO A 42 4.66 9.40 -7.98
C PRO A 42 3.50 9.95 -8.81
N GLU A 43 3.50 9.74 -10.13
CA GLU A 43 2.42 10.21 -11.01
C GLU A 43 1.07 9.59 -10.66
N ARG A 44 1.04 8.29 -10.34
CA ARG A 44 -0.20 7.62 -9.90
C ARG A 44 -0.64 8.07 -8.52
N LEU A 45 0.31 8.30 -7.60
CA LEU A 45 0.00 8.79 -6.26
C LEU A 45 -0.58 10.20 -6.32
N ASP A 46 -0.01 11.10 -7.13
CA ASP A 46 -0.52 12.45 -7.33
C ASP A 46 -1.96 12.46 -7.87
N GLN A 47 -2.28 11.56 -8.81
CA GLN A 47 -3.64 11.41 -9.35
C GLN A 47 -4.64 10.91 -8.31
N LEU A 48 -4.23 9.98 -7.45
CA LEU A 48 -5.10 9.38 -6.43
C LEU A 48 -5.31 10.27 -5.21
N LEU A 49 -4.38 11.19 -4.96
CA LEU A 49 -4.41 12.12 -3.82
C LEU A 49 -4.87 13.52 -4.20
N ALA A 50 -5.16 13.78 -5.46
CA ALA A 50 -5.72 15.05 -5.92
C ALA A 50 -7.21 15.12 -5.56
N ASP A 51 -7.54 15.96 -4.57
CA ASP A 51 -8.91 16.32 -4.17
C ASP A 51 -9.67 17.10 -5.26
#